data_AF-A0A158DR80-F1
#
_entry.id   AF-A0A158DR80-F1
#
_cell.length_a   1.000
_cell.length_b   1.000
_cell.length_c   1.000
_cell.angle_alpha   90.00
_cell.angle_beta   90.00
_cell.angle_gamma   90.00
#
_symmetry.space_group_name_H-M   'P 1'
#
loop_
_entity.id
_entity.type
_entity.pdbx_description
1 polymer ?
#
loop_
_entity_poly.entity_id
_entity_poly.type
_entity_poly.pdbx_seq_one_letter_code
_entity_poly.pdbx_strand_id
1 'polypeptide(L)'
;MNFQNPAYDGKRGIANDQAYREYIEAEDKKIAVGLANEMRDAIKASRGRVYKTEQSMSLYPTAGTSDDYAYSRHIIDAKKAKVFSYTIEWGSKHNSTPFHPVYTEMKQIIDEVTSGLLAFYIKAK
;
A
#
# COMPACT_ATOMS: atom_id res chain seq x y z
N MET A 1 -1.82 10.26 -5.78
CA MET A 1 -1.46 10.44 -7.20
C MET A 1 -2.41 11.45 -7.82
N ASN A 2 -1.99 12.19 -8.84
CA ASN A 2 -2.81 13.25 -9.44
C ASN A 2 -2.96 13.00 -10.94
N PHE A 3 -4.13 12.52 -11.34
CA PHE A 3 -4.42 12.17 -12.73
C PHE A 3 -4.96 13.33 -13.58
N GLN A 4 -4.84 14.58 -13.12
CA GLN A 4 -5.47 15.74 -13.78
C GLN A 4 -4.69 16.30 -14.98
N ASN A 5 -3.49 15.77 -15.32
CA ASN A 5 -2.73 16.25 -16.47
C ASN A 5 -3.09 15.47 -17.75
N PRO A 6 -3.97 15.98 -18.64
CA PRO A 6 -4.44 15.24 -19.81
C PRO A 6 -3.33 14.96 -20.83
N ALA A 7 -2.20 15.68 -20.79
CA ALA A 7 -1.09 15.44 -21.72
C ALA A 7 -0.47 14.04 -21.59
N TYR A 8 -0.70 13.38 -20.44
CA TYR A 8 -0.19 12.05 -20.10
C TYR A 8 -1.27 10.96 -20.15
N ASP A 9 -2.47 11.25 -20.67
CA ASP A 9 -3.49 10.23 -20.90
C ASP A 9 -2.97 9.16 -21.86
N GLY A 10 -3.10 7.89 -21.44
CA GLY A 10 -2.52 6.73 -22.13
C GLY A 10 -0.99 6.58 -22.04
N LYS A 11 -0.27 7.46 -21.32
CA LYS A 11 1.22 7.47 -21.26
C LYS A 11 1.81 7.21 -19.86
N ARG A 12 0.98 6.98 -18.85
CA ARG A 12 1.40 6.76 -17.45
C ARG A 12 1.82 5.30 -17.22
N GLY A 13 2.47 5.04 -16.09
CA GLY A 13 2.83 3.68 -15.69
C GLY A 13 4.11 3.16 -16.36
N ILE A 14 5.01 4.06 -16.77
CA ILE A 14 6.33 3.68 -17.25
C ILE A 14 7.27 3.59 -16.03
N ALA A 15 7.90 2.44 -15.83
CA ALA A 15 8.84 2.25 -14.74
C ALA A 15 10.08 3.14 -14.94
N ASN A 16 10.51 3.83 -13.87
CA ASN A 16 11.64 4.78 -13.89
C ASN A 16 11.50 5.90 -14.92
N ASP A 17 10.27 6.30 -15.24
CA ASP A 17 10.02 7.42 -16.15
C ASP A 17 10.68 8.72 -15.63
N GLN A 18 11.47 9.35 -16.50
CA GLN A 18 12.16 10.61 -16.22
C GLN A 18 11.35 11.82 -16.69
N ALA A 19 10.41 11.62 -17.61
CA ALA A 19 9.56 12.66 -18.17
C ALA A 19 8.34 12.93 -17.28
N TYR A 20 7.77 11.90 -16.64
CA TYR A 20 6.61 12.06 -15.77
C TYR A 20 6.53 11.00 -14.67
N ARG A 21 6.24 11.46 -13.45
CA ARG A 21 5.94 10.58 -12.31
C ARG A 21 4.74 11.15 -11.57
N GLU A 22 3.90 10.26 -11.07
CA GLU A 22 2.72 10.63 -10.31
C GLU A 22 3.11 11.35 -9.01
N TYR A 23 2.40 12.44 -8.71
CA TYR A 23 2.74 13.32 -7.60
C TYR A 23 2.29 12.75 -6.25
N ILE A 24 3.19 12.86 -5.27
CA ILE A 24 2.94 12.73 -3.84
C ILE A 24 3.86 13.73 -3.12
N GLU A 25 3.32 14.46 -2.14
CA GLU A 25 4.13 15.36 -1.30
C GLU A 25 5.23 14.58 -0.59
N ALA A 26 6.43 15.16 -0.47
CA ALA A 26 7.57 14.47 0.12
C ALA A 26 7.32 14.06 1.59
N GLU A 27 6.65 14.93 2.37
CA GLU A 27 6.29 14.62 3.75
C GLU A 27 5.20 13.55 3.83
N ASP A 28 4.20 13.60 2.94
CA ASP A 28 3.17 12.55 2.86
C ASP A 28 3.77 11.20 2.49
N LYS A 29 4.73 11.17 1.57
CA LYS A 29 5.48 9.94 1.24
C LYS A 29 6.23 9.40 2.45
N LYS A 30 6.89 10.28 3.22
CA LYS A 30 7.62 9.88 4.43
C LYS A 30 6.68 9.29 5.48
N ILE A 31 5.53 9.93 5.71
CA ILE A 31 4.48 9.42 6.61
C ILE A 31 3.97 8.06 6.13
N ALA A 32 3.60 7.95 4.86
CA ALA A 32 3.03 6.73 4.29
C ALA A 32 4.00 5.54 4.40
N VAL A 33 5.27 5.76 4.04
CA VAL A 33 6.32 4.73 4.17
C VAL A 33 6.60 4.39 5.62
N GLY A 34 6.60 5.37 6.52
CA GLY A 34 6.77 5.14 7.97
C GLY A 34 5.68 4.25 8.55
N LEU A 35 4.42 4.54 8.23
CA LEU A 35 3.27 3.74 8.66
C LEU A 35 3.28 2.33 8.05
N ALA A 36 3.66 2.19 6.78
CA ALA A 36 3.81 0.87 6.14
C ALA A 36 4.91 0.03 6.80
N ASN A 37 6.03 0.65 7.18
CA ASN A 37 7.10 -0.03 7.90
C ASN A 37 6.65 -0.49 9.29
N GLU A 38 5.86 0.31 10.01
CA GLU A 38 5.30 -0.08 11.31
C GLU A 38 4.41 -1.33 11.19
N MET A 39 3.54 -1.38 10.18
CA MET A 39 2.74 -2.59 9.89
C MET A 39 3.63 -3.80 9.67
N ARG A 40 4.64 -3.68 8.80
CA ARG A 40 5.58 -4.76 8.48
C ARG A 40 6.29 -5.27 9.74
N ASP A 41 6.76 -4.36 10.58
CA ASP A 41 7.56 -4.72 11.74
C ASP A 41 6.71 -5.42 12.81
N ALA A 42 5.45 -5.01 12.98
CA ALA A 42 4.49 -5.71 13.84
C ALA A 42 4.13 -7.11 13.31
N ILE A 43 3.92 -7.27 12.00
CA ILE A 43 3.71 -8.58 11.36
C ILE A 43 4.93 -9.49 11.63
N LYS A 44 6.14 -8.96 11.43
CA LYS A 44 7.39 -9.68 11.70
C LYS A 44 7.51 -10.07 13.17
N ALA A 45 7.16 -9.19 14.10
CA ALA A 45 7.20 -9.49 15.52
C ALA A 45 6.20 -10.59 15.93
N SER A 46 5.03 -10.64 15.30
CA SER A 46 3.98 -11.63 15.59
C SER A 46 4.33 -13.05 15.10
N ARG A 47 4.87 -13.17 13.88
CA ARG A 47 5.03 -14.48 13.21
C ARG A 47 6.36 -14.69 12.47
N GLY A 48 7.28 -13.73 12.55
CA GLY A 48 8.58 -13.78 11.89
C GLY A 48 8.55 -13.53 10.37
N ARG A 49 7.36 -13.40 9.75
CA ARG A 49 7.22 -13.10 8.32
C ARG A 49 7.62 -11.67 8.02
N VAL A 50 8.50 -11.48 7.05
CA VAL A 50 8.93 -10.15 6.60
C VAL A 50 8.18 -9.79 5.32
N TYR A 51 7.17 -8.94 5.44
CA TYR A 51 6.44 -8.41 4.30
C TYR A 51 7.31 -7.37 3.55
N LYS A 52 7.10 -7.25 2.25
CA LYS A 52 7.76 -6.21 1.45
C LYS A 52 6.89 -4.96 1.45
N THR A 53 7.48 -3.82 1.78
CA THR A 53 6.86 -2.50 1.71
C THR A 53 7.36 -1.79 0.47
N GLU A 54 6.48 -1.56 -0.50
CA GLU A 54 6.85 -0.92 -1.78
C GLU A 54 5.67 -0.13 -2.37
N GLN A 55 5.94 0.68 -3.39
CA GLN A 55 4.88 1.30 -4.18
C GLN A 55 4.24 0.24 -5.09
N SER A 56 2.92 0.26 -5.26
CA SER A 56 2.20 -0.72 -6.11
C SER A 56 2.74 -0.79 -7.55
N MET A 57 3.14 0.36 -8.11
CA MET A 57 3.82 0.46 -9.41
C MET A 57 5.10 -0.40 -9.52
N SER A 58 5.78 -0.66 -8.39
CA SER A 58 7.00 -1.49 -8.33
C SER A 58 6.71 -2.99 -8.36
N LEU A 59 5.47 -3.42 -8.07
CA LEU A 59 5.06 -4.81 -8.23
C LEU A 59 4.80 -5.13 -9.70
N TYR A 60 3.96 -4.32 -10.34
CA TYR A 60 3.77 -4.19 -11.78
C TYR A 60 3.04 -2.86 -12.05
N PRO A 61 3.09 -2.33 -13.29
CA PRO A 61 2.44 -1.07 -13.60
C PRO A 61 0.94 -1.09 -13.30
N THR A 62 0.55 -0.34 -12.26
CA THR A 62 -0.82 -0.21 -11.77
C THR A 62 -1.12 1.25 -11.53
N ALA A 63 -2.33 1.67 -11.88
CA ALA A 63 -2.85 3.02 -11.64
C ALA A 63 -4.37 2.97 -11.53
N GLY A 64 -4.97 3.94 -10.84
CA GLY A 64 -6.42 4.02 -10.67
C GLY A 64 -6.96 3.00 -9.66
N THR A 65 -6.09 2.53 -8.76
CA THR A 65 -6.46 1.64 -7.66
C THR A 65 -7.28 2.38 -6.60
N SER A 66 -7.92 1.65 -5.69
CA SER A 66 -8.72 2.26 -4.62
C SER A 66 -7.90 3.17 -3.70
N ASP A 67 -6.64 2.82 -3.47
CA ASP A 67 -5.67 3.58 -2.70
C ASP A 67 -5.18 4.83 -3.45
N ASP A 68 -4.96 4.73 -4.77
CA ASP A 68 -4.68 5.92 -5.60
C ASP A 68 -5.81 6.94 -5.50
N TYR A 69 -7.05 6.47 -5.64
CA TYR A 69 -8.24 7.30 -5.55
C TYR A 69 -8.36 7.93 -4.17
N ALA A 70 -8.31 7.13 -3.10
CA ALA A 70 -8.53 7.60 -1.73
C ALA A 70 -7.59 8.76 -1.36
N TYR A 71 -6.29 8.64 -1.68
CA TYR A 71 -5.32 9.72 -1.47
C TYR A 71 -5.54 10.89 -2.45
N SER A 72 -5.78 10.66 -3.74
CA SER A 72 -5.88 11.74 -4.74
C SER A 72 -6.98 12.79 -4.47
N ARG A 73 -8.06 12.42 -3.78
CA ARG A 73 -9.24 13.27 -3.58
C ARG A 73 -8.92 14.61 -2.92
N HIS A 74 -7.99 14.65 -1.97
CA HIS A 74 -7.63 15.89 -1.27
C HIS A 74 -6.78 16.84 -2.13
N ILE A 75 -6.10 16.32 -3.16
CA ILE A 75 -5.32 17.13 -4.10
C ILE A 75 -6.28 17.89 -5.04
N ILE A 76 -7.38 17.24 -5.45
CA ILE A 76 -8.39 17.85 -6.32
C ILE A 76 -9.31 18.79 -5.53
N ASP A 77 -9.70 18.39 -4.33
CA ASP A 77 -10.58 19.16 -3.46
C ASP A 77 -10.01 19.17 -2.04
N ALA A 78 -9.38 20.29 -1.68
CA ALA A 78 -8.74 20.49 -0.38
C ALA A 78 -9.71 20.42 0.81
N LYS A 79 -11.04 20.44 0.58
CA LYS A 79 -12.05 20.23 1.63
C LYS A 79 -12.18 18.75 2.00
N LYS A 80 -11.71 17.82 1.16
CA LYS A 80 -11.74 16.38 1.45
C LYS A 80 -10.57 16.00 2.35
N ALA A 81 -10.84 15.09 3.27
CA ALA A 81 -9.80 14.55 4.14
C ALA A 81 -8.67 13.92 3.33
N LYS A 82 -7.43 14.19 3.77
CA LYS A 82 -6.24 13.46 3.33
C LYS A 82 -6.30 12.04 3.91
N VAL A 83 -6.29 11.03 3.06
CA VAL A 83 -6.37 9.62 3.45
C VAL A 83 -5.11 8.90 2.99
N PHE A 84 -4.38 8.31 3.93
CA PHE A 84 -3.30 7.37 3.66
C PHE A 84 -3.89 5.95 3.59
N SER A 85 -3.95 5.41 2.40
CA SER A 85 -4.54 4.09 2.09
C SER A 85 -3.46 3.10 1.65
N TYR A 86 -3.69 1.82 1.92
CA TYR A 86 -2.74 0.74 1.66
C TYR A 86 -3.46 -0.48 1.11
N THR A 87 -2.79 -1.19 0.22
CA THR A 87 -3.13 -2.56 -0.17
C THR A 87 -2.24 -3.53 0.61
N ILE A 88 -2.84 -4.51 1.30
CA ILE A 88 -2.12 -5.55 2.02
C ILE A 88 -2.30 -6.86 1.25
N GLU A 89 -1.25 -7.26 0.54
CA GLU A 89 -1.16 -8.58 -0.09
C GLU A 89 -0.69 -9.60 0.95
N TRP A 90 -1.51 -10.61 1.21
CA TRP A 90 -1.26 -11.64 2.22
C TRP A 90 -1.16 -13.04 1.59
N GLY A 91 -0.86 -14.03 2.42
CA GLY A 91 -0.66 -15.41 1.97
C GLY A 91 0.77 -15.65 1.46
N SER A 92 1.02 -16.85 0.94
CA SER A 92 2.35 -17.29 0.53
C SER A 92 2.26 -18.12 -0.74
N LYS A 93 3.21 -17.92 -1.66
CA LYS A 93 3.39 -18.79 -2.84
C LYS A 93 3.72 -20.24 -2.47
N HIS A 94 4.11 -20.49 -1.22
CA HIS A 94 4.41 -21.81 -0.69
C HIS A 94 3.18 -22.53 -0.11
N ASN A 95 2.03 -21.86 -0.03
CA ASN A 95 0.78 -22.51 0.35
C ASN A 95 0.36 -23.48 -0.75
N SER A 96 -0.16 -24.65 -0.38
CA SER A 96 -0.67 -25.66 -1.34
C SER A 96 -1.78 -25.09 -2.23
N THR A 97 -2.53 -24.14 -1.71
CA THR A 97 -3.60 -23.39 -2.37
C THR A 97 -3.38 -21.90 -2.08
N PRO A 98 -2.79 -21.14 -3.02
CA PRO A 98 -2.33 -19.77 -2.75
C PRO A 98 -3.46 -18.81 -2.35
N PHE A 99 -4.67 -19.01 -2.89
CA PHE A 99 -5.85 -18.20 -2.60
C PHE A 99 -6.74 -18.75 -1.48
N HIS A 100 -6.53 -20.00 -1.08
CA HIS A 100 -7.37 -20.70 -0.10
C HIS A 100 -6.51 -21.55 0.84
N PRO A 101 -5.59 -20.95 1.61
CA PRO A 101 -4.72 -21.71 2.51
C PRO A 101 -5.54 -22.57 3.48
N VAL A 102 -4.96 -23.67 3.94
CA VAL A 102 -5.59 -24.52 4.96
C VAL A 102 -5.93 -23.69 6.20
N TYR A 103 -7.02 -24.02 6.89
CA TYR A 103 -7.55 -23.17 7.96
C TYR A 103 -6.54 -22.87 9.09
N THR A 104 -5.65 -23.83 9.40
CA THR A 104 -4.58 -23.62 10.37
C THR A 104 -3.61 -22.51 9.95
N GLU A 105 -3.26 -22.43 8.67
CA GLU A 105 -2.45 -21.34 8.10
C GLU A 105 -3.25 -20.04 8.05
N MET A 106 -4.53 -20.10 7.67
CA MET A 106 -5.40 -18.92 7.60
C MET A 106 -5.50 -18.20 8.95
N LYS A 107 -5.67 -18.93 10.06
CA LYS A 107 -5.69 -18.33 11.41
C LYS A 107 -4.43 -17.54 11.71
N GLN A 108 -3.28 -18.09 11.35
CA GLN A 108 -2.00 -17.44 11.59
C GLN A 108 -1.80 -16.19 10.69
N ILE A 109 -2.34 -16.20 9.46
CA ILE A 109 -2.39 -15.02 8.60
C ILE A 109 -3.31 -13.94 9.21
N ILE A 110 -4.46 -14.34 9.76
CA ILE A 110 -5.36 -13.40 10.45
C ILE A 110 -4.65 -12.74 11.63
N ASP A 111 -3.95 -13.52 12.46
CA ASP A 111 -3.23 -13.01 13.64
C ASP A 111 -2.12 -12.02 13.26
N GLU A 112 -1.32 -12.33 12.23
CA GLU A 112 -0.22 -11.47 11.82
C GLU A 112 -0.70 -10.16 11.17
N VAL A 113 -1.71 -10.23 10.28
CA VAL A 113 -2.28 -9.04 9.64
C VAL A 113 -2.99 -8.17 10.68
N THR A 114 -3.71 -8.77 11.63
CA THR A 114 -4.33 -8.04 12.75
C THR A 114 -3.28 -7.30 13.58
N SER A 115 -2.15 -7.94 13.88
CA SER A 115 -1.03 -7.30 14.58
C SER A 115 -0.51 -6.08 13.81
N GLY A 116 -0.34 -6.21 12.49
CA GLY A 116 0.03 -5.09 11.62
C GLY A 116 -0.98 -3.93 11.65
N LEU A 117 -2.27 -4.24 11.51
CA LEU A 117 -3.35 -3.24 11.53
C LEU A 117 -3.45 -2.49 12.87
N LEU A 118 -3.24 -3.17 13.99
CA LEU A 118 -3.23 -2.55 15.32
C LEU A 118 -2.05 -1.58 15.47
N ALA A 119 -0.85 -2.00 15.05
CA ALA A 119 0.34 -1.14 15.11
C ALA A 119 0.18 0.10 14.22
N PHE A 120 -0.35 -0.07 13.00
CA PHE A 120 -0.75 1.04 12.13
C PHE A 120 -1.69 2.00 12.84
N TYR A 121 -2.78 1.49 13.42
CA TYR A 121 -3.79 2.31 14.07
C TYR A 121 -3.22 3.09 15.27
N ILE A 122 -2.30 2.50 16.04
CA ILE A 122 -1.64 3.19 17.15
C ILE A 122 -0.72 4.29 16.62
N LYS A 123 0.02 4.04 15.54
CA LYS A 123 1.01 4.97 14.98
C LYS A 123 0.40 6.11 14.16
N ALA A 124 -0.77 5.87 13.56
CA ALA A 124 -1.47 6.83 12.71
C ALA A 124 -2.33 7.86 13.49
N LYS A 125 -2.35 7.78 14.83
CA LYS A 125 -2.97 8.78 15.70
C LYS A 125 -2.14 10.06 15.79
#